data_AF-A0S0L5-F1
#
_entry.id   AF-A0S0L5-F1
#
_cell.length_a   1.000
_cell.length_b   1.000
_cell.length_c   1.000
_cell.angle_alpha   90.00
_cell.angle_beta   90.00
_cell.angle_gamma   90.00
#
_symmetry.space_group_name_H-M   'P 1'
#
loop_
_entity.id
_entity.type
_entity.pdbx_description
1 polymer ?
#
loop_
_entity_poly.entity_id
_entity_poly.type
_entity_poly.pdbx_seq_one_letter_code
_entity_poly.pdbx_strand_id
1 'polypeptide(L)'
;LYPGASEYDQIRYISQTQGLPAEYLLSAGTKTTRFFNRDPNLGYPLWRLKTPEEHELETGIKSKEARKYIFNCLDDMAQVNMSTDLEGTDMLAEKADRREYIDLLKKMLTIDADKRITPLKTLNHQFVTMSHLLDFPHSSHVKS
;
A
#
# COMPACT_ATOMS: atom_id res chain seq x y z
N LEU A 1 0.93 -6.60 5.75
CA LEU A 1 0.61 -6.30 4.35
C LEU A 1 1.66 -6.87 3.38
N TYR A 2 2.94 -6.58 3.60
CA TYR A 2 4.03 -7.07 2.75
C TYR A 2 4.99 -7.95 3.57
N PRO A 3 4.82 -9.30 3.54
CA PRO A 3 5.65 -10.24 4.28
C PRO A 3 6.87 -10.68 3.44
N GLY A 4 7.78 -9.76 3.10
CA GLY A 4 8.96 -10.08 2.30
C GLY A 4 9.93 -11.00 3.05
N ALA A 5 10.36 -12.10 2.42
CA ALA A 5 11.39 -13.00 2.97
C ALA A 5 12.82 -12.47 2.78
N SER A 6 12.98 -11.44 1.93
CA SER A 6 14.24 -10.73 1.64
C SER A 6 13.95 -9.25 1.38
N GLU A 7 14.98 -8.38 1.41
CA GLU A 7 14.82 -6.96 1.02
C GLU A 7 14.24 -6.84 -0.40
N TYR A 8 14.64 -7.72 -1.32
CA TYR A 8 14.12 -7.78 -2.68
C TYR A 8 12.63 -8.16 -2.73
N ASP A 9 12.22 -9.22 -2.02
CA ASP A 9 10.80 -9.59 -1.95
C ASP A 9 9.96 -8.47 -1.34
N GLN A 10 10.50 -7.79 -0.31
CA GLN A 10 9.82 -6.67 0.33
C GLN A 10 9.55 -5.53 -0.66
N ILE A 11 10.56 -5.06 -1.40
CA ILE A 11 10.38 -3.97 -2.35
C ILE A 11 9.57 -4.40 -3.58
N ARG A 12 9.67 -5.66 -3.99
CA ARG A 12 8.85 -6.24 -5.06
C ARG A 12 7.38 -6.25 -4.70
N TYR A 13 7.04 -6.68 -3.49
CA TYR A 13 5.65 -6.68 -3.02
C TYR A 13 5.07 -5.27 -2.89
N ILE A 14 5.85 -4.32 -2.35
CA ILE A 14 5.44 -2.91 -2.29
C ILE A 14 5.20 -2.38 -3.70
N SER A 15 6.14 -2.62 -4.63
CA SER A 15 6.07 -2.10 -6.00
C SER A 15 4.90 -2.70 -6.80
N GLN A 16 4.57 -3.97 -6.56
CA GLN A 16 3.44 -4.63 -7.22
C GLN A 16 2.09 -4.04 -6.78
N THR A 17 1.95 -3.64 -5.51
CA THR A 17 0.68 -3.12 -4.97
C THR A 17 0.59 -1.59 -5.00
N GLN A 18 1.71 -0.86 -5.03
CA GLN A 18 1.69 0.62 -4.96
C GLN A 18 2.32 1.30 -6.18
N GLY A 19 2.80 0.53 -7.16
CA GLY A 19 3.63 1.02 -8.24
C GLY A 19 5.09 1.23 -7.81
N LEU A 20 5.97 1.45 -8.79
CA LEU A 20 7.38 1.70 -8.53
C LEU A 20 7.57 3.04 -7.79
N PRO A 21 8.59 3.14 -6.91
CA PRO A 21 9.00 4.45 -6.40
C PRO A 21 9.30 5.41 -7.55
N ALA A 22 9.07 6.70 -7.32
CA ALA A 22 9.33 7.71 -8.33
C ALA A 22 10.82 7.73 -8.73
N GLU A 23 11.09 8.10 -9.98
CA GLU A 23 12.42 8.07 -10.59
C GLU A 23 13.49 8.85 -9.81
N TYR A 24 13.13 9.99 -9.19
CA TYR A 24 14.05 10.75 -8.35
C TYR A 24 14.42 10.01 -7.06
N LEU A 25 13.49 9.25 -6.47
CA LEU A 25 13.76 8.42 -5.29
C LEU A 25 14.68 7.26 -5.65
N LEU A 26 14.41 6.59 -6.77
CA LEU A 26 15.24 5.50 -7.27
C LEU A 26 16.66 6.01 -7.60
N SER A 27 16.76 7.16 -8.27
CA SER A 27 18.06 7.75 -8.63
C SER A 27 18.87 8.25 -7.43
N ALA A 28 18.21 8.68 -6.35
CA ALA A 28 18.88 9.10 -5.11
C ALA A 28 19.23 7.93 -4.17
N GLY A 29 18.62 6.75 -4.37
CA GLY A 29 18.79 5.61 -3.48
C GLY A 29 20.14 4.90 -3.63
N THR A 30 20.88 4.78 -2.52
CA THR A 30 22.21 4.12 -2.51
C THR A 30 22.16 2.61 -2.75
N LYS A 31 21.03 1.98 -2.45
CA LYS A 31 20.79 0.55 -2.64
C LYS A 31 19.94 0.22 -3.88
N THR A 32 19.53 1.22 -4.66
CA THR A 32 18.58 1.03 -5.77
C THR A 32 19.05 -0.03 -6.77
N THR A 33 20.32 0.02 -7.17
CA THR A 33 20.91 -0.93 -8.14
C THR A 33 20.95 -2.38 -7.67
N ARG A 34 20.73 -2.65 -6.37
CA ARG A 34 20.59 -4.02 -5.86
C ARG A 34 19.28 -4.66 -6.32
N PHE A 35 18.22 -3.86 -6.48
CA PHE A 35 16.86 -4.36 -6.75
C PHE A 35 16.31 -3.91 -8.11
N PHE A 36 16.84 -2.84 -8.68
CA PHE A 36 16.38 -2.26 -9.93
C PHE A 36 17.52 -2.20 -10.95
N ASN A 37 17.17 -2.41 -12.21
CA ASN A 37 18.04 -2.20 -13.36
C ASN A 37 17.70 -0.85 -13.99
N ARG A 38 18.75 -0.15 -14.44
CA ARG A 38 18.61 1.05 -15.25
C ARG A 38 18.74 0.66 -16.72
N ASP A 39 17.70 0.91 -17.51
CA ASP A 39 17.75 0.66 -18.96
C ASP A 39 17.81 2.01 -19.70
N PRO A 40 19.01 2.45 -20.14
CA PRO A 40 19.15 3.69 -20.89
C PRO A 40 18.57 3.62 -22.31
N ASN A 41 18.27 2.41 -22.82
CA ASN A 41 17.80 2.21 -24.19
C ASN A 41 16.27 2.20 -24.31
N LEU A 42 15.53 1.95 -23.22
CA LEU A 42 14.06 1.90 -23.21
C LEU A 42 13.38 3.27 -23.12
N GLY A 43 14.14 4.37 -23.01
CA GLY A 43 13.58 5.69 -22.77
C GLY A 43 13.09 5.84 -21.33
N TYR A 44 11.87 6.33 -21.14
CA TYR A 44 11.27 6.55 -19.81
C TYR A 44 10.15 5.53 -19.55
N PRO A 45 10.06 4.90 -18.36
CA PRO A 45 10.90 5.06 -17.17
C PRO A 45 12.31 4.44 -17.30
N LEU A 46 13.31 5.05 -16.65
CA LEU A 46 14.70 4.59 -16.71
C LEU A 46 14.95 3.40 -15.79
N TRP A 47 14.20 3.31 -14.69
CA TRP A 47 14.35 2.22 -13.72
C TRP A 47 13.26 1.18 -13.89
N ARG A 48 13.67 -0.08 -13.92
CA ARG A 48 12.77 -1.23 -13.81
C ARG A 48 13.18 -2.09 -12.63
N LEU A 49 12.22 -2.71 -11.95
CA LEU A 49 12.53 -3.73 -10.96
C LEU A 49 13.17 -4.93 -11.67
N LYS A 50 14.19 -5.53 -11.06
CA LYS A 50 14.75 -6.80 -11.52
C LYS A 50 13.66 -7.88 -11.52
N THR A 51 13.76 -8.87 -12.39
CA THR A 51 12.93 -10.07 -12.26
C THR A 51 13.47 -10.95 -11.13
N PRO A 52 12.63 -11.84 -10.53
CA PRO A 52 13.09 -12.79 -9.53
C PRO A 52 14.32 -13.61 -9.99
N GLU A 53 14.35 -13.98 -11.28
CA GLU A 53 15.42 -14.76 -11.89
C GLU A 53 16.71 -13.94 -12.01
N GLU A 54 16.62 -12.67 -12.42
CA GLU A 54 17.77 -11.76 -12.49
C GLU A 54 18.40 -11.56 -11.09
N HIS A 55 17.56 -11.31 -10.08
CA HIS A 55 18.03 -11.13 -8.71
C HIS A 55 18.64 -12.42 -8.13
N GLU A 56 18.01 -13.58 -8.38
CA GLU A 56 18.52 -14.88 -7.93
C GLU A 56 19.88 -15.20 -8.58
N LEU A 57 20.05 -14.89 -9.87
CA LEU A 57 21.32 -15.08 -10.58
C LEU A 57 22.46 -14.25 -9.98
N GLU A 58 22.19 -13.00 -9.60
CA GLU A 58 23.20 -12.09 -9.06
C GLU A 58 23.54 -12.34 -7.58
N THR A 59 22.56 -12.76 -6.78
CA THR A 59 22.70 -12.82 -5.32
C THR A 59 22.67 -14.24 -4.75
N GLY A 60 22.23 -15.22 -5.53
CA GLY A 60 21.92 -16.59 -5.06
C GLY A 60 20.68 -16.67 -4.17
N ILE A 61 19.96 -15.57 -3.94
CA ILE A 61 18.78 -15.53 -3.07
C ILE A 61 17.54 -15.80 -3.90
N LYS A 62 16.94 -16.96 -3.67
CA LYS A 62 15.67 -17.36 -4.30
C LYS A 62 14.49 -16.60 -3.71
N SER A 63 13.71 -15.97 -4.59
CA SER A 63 12.48 -15.26 -4.22
C SER A 63 11.40 -16.23 -3.78
N LYS A 64 10.55 -15.81 -2.83
CA LYS A 64 9.39 -16.60 -2.38
C LYS A 64 8.11 -15.82 -2.56
N GLU A 65 6.98 -16.53 -2.58
CA GLU A 65 5.66 -15.93 -2.43
C GLU A 65 5.13 -16.27 -1.03
N ALA A 66 5.08 -15.27 -0.15
CA ALA A 66 4.66 -15.42 1.24
C ALA A 66 3.35 -14.65 1.53
N ARG A 67 2.77 -13.97 0.54
CA ARG A 67 1.54 -13.21 0.74
C ARG A 67 0.33 -14.15 0.73
N LYS A 68 -0.49 -14.03 1.78
CA LYS A 68 -1.85 -14.59 1.79
C LYS A 68 -2.78 -13.86 0.81
N TYR A 69 -2.57 -12.56 0.61
CA TYR A 69 -3.35 -11.71 -0.29
C TYR A 69 -2.42 -10.95 -1.23
N ILE A 70 -2.69 -11.03 -2.53
CA ILE A 70 -1.97 -10.29 -3.57
C ILE A 70 -2.93 -9.24 -4.11
N PHE A 71 -2.68 -7.98 -3.78
CA PHE A 71 -3.49 -6.84 -4.21
C PHE A 71 -2.81 -6.10 -5.36
N ASN A 72 -3.61 -5.63 -6.33
CA ASN A 72 -3.13 -4.80 -7.42
C ASN A 72 -2.97 -3.34 -6.97
N CYS A 73 -3.82 -2.90 -6.05
CA CYS A 73 -3.72 -1.60 -5.40
C CYS A 73 -4.17 -1.65 -3.94
N LEU A 74 -3.90 -0.59 -3.18
CA LEU A 74 -4.38 -0.49 -1.79
C LEU A 74 -5.92 -0.43 -1.69
N ASP A 75 -6.62 0.02 -2.74
CA ASP A 75 -8.09 0.09 -2.75
C ASP A 75 -8.75 -1.29 -2.68
N ASP A 76 -8.11 -2.32 -3.24
CA ASP A 76 -8.64 -3.69 -3.25
C ASP A 76 -8.89 -4.21 -1.81
N MET A 77 -8.18 -3.67 -0.81
CA MET A 77 -8.36 -4.03 0.60
C MET A 77 -9.70 -3.57 1.17
N ALA A 78 -10.32 -2.54 0.59
CA ALA A 78 -11.64 -2.07 1.00
C ALA A 78 -12.70 -3.17 0.89
N GLN A 79 -12.50 -4.19 0.04
CA GLN A 79 -13.51 -5.23 -0.21
C GLN A 79 -13.23 -6.54 0.55
N VAL A 80 -12.08 -6.66 1.21
CA VAL A 80 -11.66 -7.91 1.86
C VAL A 80 -12.32 -8.08 3.22
N ASN A 81 -12.90 -9.25 3.46
CA ASN A 81 -13.58 -9.61 4.71
C ASN A 81 -14.72 -8.64 5.10
N MET A 82 -15.41 -8.02 4.13
CA MET A 82 -16.64 -7.29 4.46
C MET A 82 -17.72 -8.26 4.90
N SER A 83 -18.41 -7.93 6.01
CA SER A 83 -19.52 -8.72 6.50
C SER A 83 -20.70 -8.64 5.52
N THR A 84 -21.27 -9.80 5.17
CA THR A 84 -22.47 -9.89 4.34
C THR A 84 -23.76 -9.68 5.13
N ASP A 85 -23.68 -9.69 6.45
CA ASP A 85 -24.84 -9.67 7.33
C ASP A 85 -25.27 -8.24 7.71
N LEU A 86 -24.50 -7.23 7.29
CA LEU A 86 -24.82 -5.83 7.50
C LEU A 86 -25.82 -5.35 6.45
N GLU A 87 -26.88 -4.69 6.90
CA GLU A 87 -27.93 -4.15 6.04
C GLU A 87 -28.15 -2.65 6.27
N GLY A 88 -28.76 -1.98 5.28
CA GLY A 88 -29.20 -0.59 5.39
C GLY A 88 -28.10 0.37 5.83
N THR A 89 -28.39 1.17 6.87
CA THR A 89 -27.49 2.21 7.40
C THR A 89 -26.18 1.64 7.94
N ASP A 90 -26.18 0.42 8.50
CA ASP A 90 -24.97 -0.19 9.06
C ASP A 90 -23.98 -0.58 7.95
N MET A 91 -24.47 -1.08 6.81
CA MET A 91 -23.63 -1.33 5.64
C MET A 91 -23.05 -0.02 5.07
N LEU A 92 -23.82 1.08 5.08
CA LEU A 92 -23.34 2.38 4.61
C LEU A 92 -22.26 2.96 5.52
N ALA A 93 -22.43 2.83 6.84
CA ALA A 93 -21.44 3.23 7.83
C ALA A 93 -20.14 2.42 7.71
N GLU A 94 -20.21 1.09 7.61
CA GLU A 94 -19.04 0.23 7.37
C GLU A 94 -18.30 0.63 6.09
N LYS A 95 -19.02 0.87 4.98
CA LYS A 95 -18.39 1.30 3.72
C LYS A 95 -17.70 2.66 3.86
N ALA A 96 -18.30 3.60 4.59
CA ALA A 96 -17.70 4.91 4.85
C ALA A 96 -16.43 4.77 5.69
N ASP A 97 -16.47 3.96 6.75
CA ASP A 97 -15.33 3.73 7.64
C ASP A 97 -14.15 3.07 6.93
N ARG A 98 -14.43 2.03 6.15
CA ARG A 98 -13.40 1.37 5.33
C ARG A 98 -12.79 2.32 4.29
N ARG A 99 -13.59 3.22 3.70
CA ARG A 99 -13.06 4.21 2.76
C ARG A 99 -12.07 5.15 3.44
N GLU A 100 -12.43 5.67 4.62
CA GLU A 100 -11.53 6.55 5.38
C GLU A 100 -10.30 5.82 5.91
N TYR A 101 -10.43 4.53 6.26
CA TYR A 101 -9.31 3.67 6.63
C TYR A 101 -8.31 3.51 5.46
N ILE A 102 -8.80 3.17 4.26
CA ILE A 102 -7.94 3.00 3.09
C ILE A 102 -7.27 4.31 2.68
N ASP A 103 -7.98 5.43 2.76
CA ASP A 103 -7.40 6.74 2.50
C ASP A 103 -6.26 7.06 3.49
N LEU A 104 -6.48 6.84 4.79
CA LEU A 104 -5.42 7.00 5.79
C LEU A 104 -4.24 6.05 5.53
N LEU A 105 -4.51 4.78 5.25
CA LEU A 105 -3.51 3.75 5.00
C LEU A 105 -2.62 4.12 3.81
N LYS A 106 -3.21 4.60 2.70
CA LYS A 106 -2.47 5.12 1.53
C LYS A 106 -1.55 6.28 1.90
N LYS A 107 -2.05 7.23 2.69
CA LYS A 107 -1.26 8.38 3.16
C LYS A 107 -0.11 7.97 4.08
N MET A 108 -0.29 6.92 4.90
CA MET A 108 0.76 6.34 5.74
C MET A 108 1.80 5.54 4.94
N LEU A 109 1.36 4.78 3.94
CA LEU A 109 2.21 3.93 3.11
C LEU A 109 2.76 4.65 1.87
N THR A 110 2.57 5.96 1.77
CA THR A 110 3.12 6.80 0.71
C THR A 110 4.64 6.60 0.64
N ILE A 111 5.12 6.22 -0.54
CA ILE A 111 6.51 5.83 -0.77
C ILE A 111 7.44 7.01 -0.53
N ASP A 112 7.08 8.18 -1.05
CA ASP A 112 7.79 9.44 -0.82
C ASP A 112 7.59 9.91 0.63
N ALA A 113 8.68 9.99 1.39
CA ALA A 113 8.65 10.38 2.79
C ALA A 113 8.16 11.82 2.97
N ASP A 114 8.47 12.73 2.04
CA ASP A 114 8.09 14.14 2.13
C ASP A 114 6.58 14.35 1.94
N LYS A 115 5.92 13.40 1.26
CA LYS A 115 4.46 13.39 1.02
C LYS A 115 3.70 12.53 2.02
N ARG A 116 4.40 11.74 2.84
CA ARG A 116 3.79 10.85 3.82
C ARG A 116 3.12 11.66 4.92
N ILE A 117 1.96 11.18 5.38
CA ILE A 117 1.23 11.83 6.48
C ILE A 117 2.07 11.85 7.77
N THR A 118 2.03 12.99 8.47
CA THR A 118 2.69 13.15 9.77
C THR A 118 1.77 12.66 10.90
N PRO A 119 2.30 12.28 12.07
CA PRO A 119 1.47 11.85 13.20
C PRO A 119 0.37 12.84 13.59
N LEU A 120 0.67 14.14 13.59
CA LEU A 120 -0.33 15.18 13.88
C LEU A 120 -1.46 15.21 12.83
N LYS A 121 -1.12 15.07 11.54
CA LYS A 121 -2.14 15.00 10.47
C LYS A 121 -2.95 13.71 10.55
N THR A 122 -2.34 12.59 10.96
CA THR A 122 -3.03 11.32 11.22
C THR A 122 -4.07 11.46 12.32
N LEU A 123 -3.73 12.10 13.45
CA LEU A 123 -4.67 12.32 14.55
C LEU A 123 -5.89 13.14 14.13
N ASN A 124 -5.72 14.05 13.17
CA ASN A 124 -6.79 14.86 12.60
C ASN A 124 -7.51 14.20 11.41
N HIS A 125 -7.20 12.95 11.06
CA HIS A 125 -7.83 12.26 9.93
C HIS A 125 -9.29 11.91 10.24
N GLN A 126 -10.17 11.90 9.23
CA GLN A 126 -11.60 11.57 9.41
C GLN A 126 -11.81 10.16 9.95
N PHE A 127 -10.94 9.21 9.58
CA PHE A 127 -10.90 7.87 10.16
C PHE A 127 -10.67 7.90 11.68
N VAL A 128 -9.65 8.64 12.15
CA VAL A 128 -9.29 8.68 13.58
C VAL A 128 -10.28 9.48 14.41
N THR A 129 -10.77 10.60 13.85
CA THR A 129 -11.75 11.47 14.51
C THR A 129 -13.19 10.92 14.43
N MET A 130 -13.41 9.86 13.65
CA MET A 130 -14.71 9.27 13.36
C MET A 130 -15.74 10.26 12.77
N SER A 131 -15.29 11.41 12.24
CA SER A 131 -16.18 12.49 11.78
C SER A 131 -17.10 12.05 10.64
N HIS A 132 -16.64 11.11 9.82
CA HIS A 132 -17.36 10.55 8.67
C HIS A 132 -18.54 9.63 9.08
N LEU A 133 -18.61 9.25 10.36
CA LEU A 133 -19.70 8.43 10.90
C LEU A 133 -20.86 9.27 11.46
N LEU A 134 -20.67 10.58 11.62
CA LEU A 134 -21.72 11.49 12.12
C LEU A 134 -22.93 11.55 11.16
N ASP A 135 -22.73 11.22 9.89
CA ASP A 135 -23.80 11.12 8.88
C ASP A 135 -24.70 9.89 9.07
N PHE A 136 -24.34 8.97 9.98
CA PHE A 136 -25.06 7.72 10.26
C PHE A 136 -25.46 7.58 11.75
N PRO A 137 -26.26 8.51 12.32
CA PRO A 137 -26.52 8.58 13.76
C PRO A 137 -27.33 7.41 14.33
N HIS A 138 -27.96 6.60 13.47
CA HIS A 138 -28.74 5.43 13.84
C HIS A 138 -28.01 4.11 13.64
N SER A 139 -26.78 4.13 13.14
CA SER A 139 -26.01 2.93 12.91
C SER A 139 -25.55 2.32 14.23
N SER A 140 -25.66 0.99 14.35
CA SER A 140 -25.09 0.23 15.48
C SER A 140 -23.55 0.30 15.49
N HIS A 141 -22.94 0.55 14.32
CA HIS A 141 -21.51 0.74 14.12
C HIS A 141 -20.93 1.97 14.84
N VAL A 142 -21.77 2.94 15.20
CA VAL A 142 -21.37 4.23 15.81
C VAL A 142 -21.59 4.26 17.33
N LYS A 143 -22.29 3.26 17.88
CA LYS A 143 -22.56 3.18 19.31
C LYS A 143 -21.43 2.44 20.03
N SER A 144 -20.49 3.19 20.61
CA SER A 144 -19.59 2.70 21.67
C SER A 144 -20.08 3.13 23.05
#